data_AF-A0A084JLE8-F1
#
_entry.id   AF-A0A084JLE8-F1
#
_cell.length_a   1.000
_cell.length_b   1.000
_cell.length_c   1.000
_cell.angle_alpha   90.00
_cell.angle_beta   90.00
_cell.angle_gamma   90.00
#
_symmetry.space_group_name_H-M   'P 1'
#
loop_
_entity.id
_entity.type
_entity.pdbx_description
1 polymer ?
#
loop_
_entity_poly.entity_id
_entity_poly.type
_entity_poly.pdbx_seq_one_letter_code
_entity_poly.pdbx_strand_id
1 'polypeptide(L)' 'MSGRSNTTNVPEAKEAMDRFKMEVASEIGVPLTNGYNGNLTSAQNGSVGGYMVKKMIEAQERQMAGK' A
#
# COMPACT_ATOMS: atom_id res chain seq x y z
N MET A 1 20.08 2.80 13.42
CA MET A 1 19.49 2.32 12.14
C MET A 1 18.49 3.36 11.68
N SER A 2 18.80 4.11 10.63
CA SER A 2 17.89 5.10 10.07
C SER A 2 16.78 4.38 9.31
N GLY A 3 15.66 4.10 10.00
CA GLY A 3 14.45 3.62 9.37
C GLY A 3 13.91 4.72 8.47
N ARG A 4 14.20 4.65 7.16
CA ARG A 4 13.61 5.55 6.18
C ARG A 4 12.12 5.20 6.10
N SER A 5 11.33 5.79 6.97
CA SER A 5 9.87 5.77 6.86
C SER A 5 9.51 6.45 5.54
N ASN A 6 8.74 5.77 4.71
CA ASN A 6 8.17 6.37 3.52
C ASN A 6 7.33 7.57 3.97
N THR A 7 7.71 8.79 3.60
CA THR A 7 6.96 10.00 3.94
C THR A 7 5.86 10.16 2.91
N THR A 8 4.60 10.21 3.34
CA THR A 8 3.50 10.54 2.44
C THR A 8 3.60 12.02 2.08
N ASN A 9 3.44 12.35 0.79
CA ASN A 9 3.45 13.74 0.32
C ASN A 9 2.29 14.57 0.90
N VAL A 10 1.20 13.89 1.27
CA VAL A 10 0.05 14.44 1.98
C VAL A 10 0.06 13.81 3.38
N PRO A 11 0.58 14.50 4.41
CA PRO A 11 0.68 13.96 5.76
C PRO A 11 -0.66 13.50 6.35
N GLU A 12 -1.73 14.23 6.05
CA GLU A 12 -3.10 13.96 6.49
C GLU A 12 -3.63 12.62 5.95
N ALA A 13 -3.10 12.16 4.82
CA ALA A 13 -3.49 10.90 4.21
C ALA A 13 -2.77 9.68 4.81
N LYS A 14 -1.80 9.86 5.71
CA LYS A 14 -0.94 8.78 6.20
C LYS A 14 -1.73 7.60 6.77
N GLU A 15 -2.69 7.89 7.65
CA GLU A 15 -3.49 6.85 8.28
C GLU A 15 -4.40 6.12 7.28
N ALA A 16 -4.96 6.86 6.31
CA ALA A 16 -5.74 6.27 5.22
C ALA A 16 -4.87 5.37 4.33
N MET A 17 -3.63 5.79 4.01
CA MET A 17 -2.68 5.00 3.24
C MET A 17 -2.23 3.74 3.98
N ASP A 18 -2.06 3.81 5.30
CA ASP A 18 -1.73 2.64 6.11
C ASP A 18 -2.88 1.64 6.17
N ARG A 19 -4.13 2.10 6.32
CA ARG A 19 -5.32 1.24 6.20
C ARG A 19 -5.40 0.58 4.83
N PHE A 20 -5.28 1.37 3.77
CA PHE A 20 -5.34 0.89 2.39
C PHE A 20 -4.28 -0.18 2.10
N LYS A 21 -3.05 -0.01 2.59
CA LYS A 21 -1.99 -1.02 2.50
C LYS A 21 -2.39 -2.34 3.15
N MET A 22 -2.98 -2.30 4.34
CA MET A 22 -3.41 -3.49 5.07
C MET A 22 -4.61 -4.19 4.41
N GLU A 23 -5.55 -3.41 3.86
CA GLU A 23 -6.66 -3.93 3.06
C GLU A 23 -6.15 -4.65 1.81
N VAL A 24 -5.28 -4.01 1.04
CA VAL A 24 -4.68 -4.61 -0.16
C VAL A 24 -3.93 -5.90 0.18
N ALA A 25 -3.11 -5.88 1.24
CA ALA A 25 -2.39 -7.08 1.69
C ALA A 25 -3.34 -8.24 2.00
N SER A 26 -4.46 -7.95 2.68
CA SER A 26 -5.49 -8.92 3.01
C SER A 26 -6.17 -9.48 1.74
N GLU A 27 -6.51 -8.62 0.78
CA GLU A 27 -7.12 -9.02 -0.49
C GLU A 27 -6.23 -9.96 -1.31
N ILE A 28 -4.91 -9.71 -1.32
CA ILE A 28 -3.95 -10.52 -2.09
C ILE A 28 -3.33 -11.67 -1.27
N GLY A 29 -3.81 -11.91 -0.04
CA GLY A 29 -3.38 -13.01 0.82
C GLY A 29 -1.93 -12.89 1.31
N VAL A 30 -1.37 -11.68 1.37
CA VAL A 30 -0.04 -11.44 1.95
C VAL A 30 -0.21 -11.21 3.46
N PRO A 31 0.46 -11.99 4.33
CA PRO A 31 0.33 -11.87 5.78
C PRO A 31 1.16 -10.69 6.32
N LEU A 32 0.87 -9.48 5.81
CA LEU A 32 1.48 -8.23 6.25
C LEU A 32 0.97 -7.86 7.64
N THR A 33 1.84 -7.33 8.49
CA THR A 33 1.51 -6.82 9.82
C THR A 33 1.88 -5.35 9.94
N ASN A 34 1.34 -4.65 10.95
CA ASN A 34 1.80 -3.30 11.30
C ASN A 34 3.19 -3.30 11.97
N GLY A 35 3.76 -4.48 12.25
CA GLY A 35 5.06 -4.65 12.89
C GLY A 35 6.16 -4.97 11.88
N TYR A 36 7.08 -5.83 12.30
CA TYR A 36 8.19 -6.27 11.47
C TYR A 36 7.72 -7.26 10.39
N ASN A 37 8.01 -6.96 9.12
CA ASN A 37 7.69 -7.79 7.97
C ASN A 37 8.93 -8.31 7.23
N GLY A 38 10.11 -8.28 7.88
CA GLY A 38 11.36 -8.73 7.24
C GLY A 38 11.48 -10.26 7.10
N ASN A 39 10.56 -11.01 7.70
CA ASN A 39 10.37 -12.44 7.43
C ASN A 39 9.62 -12.71 6.11
N LEU A 40 8.94 -11.71 5.53
CA LEU A 40 8.30 -11.85 4.23
C LEU A 40 9.33 -11.70 3.12
N THR A 41 9.13 -12.43 2.03
CA THR A 41 9.97 -12.28 0.84
C THR A 41 9.83 -10.87 0.26
N SER A 42 10.87 -10.38 -0.42
CA SER A 42 10.81 -9.10 -1.13
C SER A 42 9.67 -9.06 -2.15
N ALA A 43 9.34 -10.20 -2.78
CA ALA A 43 8.23 -10.32 -3.70
C ALA A 43 6.86 -10.11 -3.02
N GLN A 44 6.67 -10.64 -1.81
CA GLN A 44 5.43 -10.44 -1.03
C GLN A 44 5.27 -8.99 -0.55
N ASN A 45 6.34 -8.38 -0.02
CA ASN A 45 6.30 -6.96 0.36
C ASN A 45 6.06 -6.06 -0.86
N GLY A 46 6.74 -6.36 -1.98
CA GLY A 46 6.62 -5.62 -3.23
C GLY A 46 5.25 -5.76 -3.88
N SER A 47 4.61 -6.93 -3.81
CA SER A 47 3.29 -7.15 -4.41
C SER A 47 2.22 -6.27 -3.76
N VAL A 48 2.23 -6.09 -2.43
CA VAL A 48 1.31 -5.18 -1.74
C VAL A 48 1.42 -3.76 -2.32
N GLY A 49 2.63 -3.21 -2.41
CA GLY A 49 2.85 -1.88 -2.97
C GLY A 49 2.43 -1.76 -4.45
N GLY A 50 2.72 -2.79 -5.25
CA GLY A 50 2.30 -2.84 -6.65
C GLY A 50 0.79 -2.85 -6.83
N TYR A 51 0.07 -3.64 -6.04
CA TYR A 51 -1.40 -3.69 -6.06
C TYR A 51 -2.04 -2.40 -5.53
N MET A 52 -1.44 -1.75 -4.53
CA MET A 52 -1.87 -0.42 -4.08
C MET A 52 -1.83 0.58 -5.23
N VAL A 53 -0.70 0.65 -5.96
CA VAL A 53 -0.56 1.56 -7.11
C VAL A 53 -1.56 1.21 -8.21
N LYS A 54 -1.73 -0.07 -8.53
CA LYS A 54 -2.70 -0.53 -9.53
C LYS A 54 -4.12 -0.02 -9.22
N LYS A 55 -4.60 -0.20 -7.98
CA LYS A 55 -5.92 0.27 -7.55
C LYS A 55 -6.04 1.80 -7.55
N MET A 56 -4.99 2.52 -7.15
CA MET A 56 -4.98 3.99 -7.20
C MET A 56 -5.11 4.49 -8.65
N ILE A 57 -4.41 3.86 -9.60
CA ILE A 57 -4.54 4.17 -11.02
C ILE A 57 -5.92 3.81 -11.54
N GLU A 58 -6.47 2.64 -11.21
CA GLU A 58 -7.84 2.26 -11.58
C GLU A 58 -8.88 3.28 -11.08
N ALA A 59 -8.74 3.78 -9.85
CA ALA A 59 -9.62 4.81 -9.29
C ALA A 59 -9.49 6.14 -10.05
N GLN A 60 -8.25 6.55 -10.36
CA GLN A 60 -7.97 7.75 -11.14
C GLN A 60 -8.54 7.63 -12.57
N GLU A 61 -8.39 6.47 -13.22
CA GLU A 61 -8.95 6.19 -14.54
C GLU A 61 -10.47 6.29 -14.55
N ARG A 62 -11.16 5.76 -13.52
CA ARG A 62 -12.61 5.89 -13.36
C ARG A 62 -13.02 7.36 -13.23
N GLN A 63 -12.34 8.11 -12.36
CA GLN A 63 -12.59 9.55 -12.19
C GLN A 63 -12.42 10.31 -13.51
N MET A 64 -11.36 10.04 -14.27
CA MET A 64 -11.11 10.69 -15.57
C MET A 64 -12.12 10.28 -16.64
N ALA A 65 -12.67 9.07 -16.57
CA ALA A 65 -13.74 8.61 -17.44
C ALA A 65 -15.12 9.20 -17.09
N GLY A 66 -15.21 10.02 -16.02
CA GLY A 66 -16.48 10.54 -15.51
C GLY A 66 -17.37 9.45 -14.93
N LYS A 67 -16.77 8.37 -14.41
CA LYS A 67 -17.44 7.21 -13.81
C LYS A 67 -17.08 7.06 -12.34
#